data_AF-A0A942YLA9-F1
#
_entry.id   AF-A0A942YLA9-F1
#
_cell.length_a   1.000
_cell.length_b   1.000
_cell.length_c   1.000
_cell.angle_alpha   90.00
_cell.angle_beta   90.00
_cell.angle_gamma   90.00
#
_symmetry.space_group_name_H-M   'P 1'
#
loop_
_entity.id
_entity.type
_entity.pdbx_description
1 polymer ?
#
loop_
_entity_poly.entity_id
_entity_poly.type
_entity_poly.pdbx_seq_one_letter_code
_entity_poly.pdbx_strand_id
1 'polypeptide(L)'
;MVDSEAVYNEENEELTIFAVNRDLDDRLLLECDNRNFEGYQVVEHIVLENDDLKQVNTATSQAVAPHNNGDATNENGRVTATLPKLSWNVTR
;
A
#
# COMPACT_ATOMS: atom_id res chain seq x y z
N MET A 1 -9.04 11.09 -0.88
CA MET A 1 -8.90 11.04 0.61
C MET A 1 -8.23 9.73 1.01
N VAL A 2 -7.25 9.76 1.91
CA VAL A 2 -6.53 8.56 2.41
C VAL A 2 -6.97 8.21 3.82
N ASP A 3 -7.03 6.92 4.12
CA ASP A 3 -7.11 6.36 5.47
C ASP A 3 -5.98 5.35 5.64
N SER A 4 -5.24 5.41 6.74
CA SER A 4 -4.02 4.63 6.89
C SER A 4 -3.69 4.33 8.34
N GLU A 5 -3.13 3.15 8.59
CA GLU A 5 -2.63 2.72 9.89
C GLU A 5 -1.29 1.98 9.72
N ALA A 6 -0.37 2.15 10.66
CA ALA A 6 0.91 1.45 10.65
C ALA A 6 0.98 0.44 11.81
N VAL A 7 1.46 -0.76 11.51
CA VAL A 7 1.65 -1.83 12.50
C VAL A 7 3.13 -2.15 12.57
N TYR A 8 3.70 -2.05 13.78
CA TYR A 8 5.08 -2.40 14.03
C TYR A 8 5.16 -3.76 14.73
N ASN A 9 5.92 -4.68 14.15
CA ASN A 9 6.25 -5.98 14.71
C ASN A 9 7.71 -5.96 15.21
N GLU A 10 7.87 -5.77 16.52
CA GLU A 10 9.18 -5.70 17.18
C GLU A 10 10.00 -6.99 17.08
N GLU A 11 9.35 -8.16 17.09
CA GLU A 11 10.05 -9.46 17.08
C GLU A 11 10.76 -9.72 15.74
N ASN A 12 10.14 -9.28 14.65
CA ASN A 12 10.63 -9.50 13.28
C ASN A 12 11.28 -8.26 12.65
N GLU A 13 11.32 -7.14 13.36
CA GLU A 13 11.78 -5.84 12.82
C GLU A 13 11.03 -5.44 11.53
N GLU A 14 9.70 -5.55 11.54
CA GLU A 14 8.85 -5.23 10.38
C GLU A 14 7.88 -4.09 10.68
N LEU A 15 7.84 -3.10 9.79
CA LEU A 15 6.83 -2.04 9.79
C LEU A 15 5.91 -2.23 8.59
N THR A 16 4.62 -2.46 8.83
CA THR A 16 3.63 -2.56 7.75
C THR A 16 2.71 -1.35 7.75
N ILE A 17 2.65 -0.64 6.63
CA ILE A 17 1.73 0.48 6.42
C ILE A 17 0.54 0.00 5.60
N PHE A 18 -0.65 0.07 6.17
CA PHE A 18 -1.91 -0.19 5.48
C PHE A 18 -2.53 1.14 5.06
N ALA A 19 -2.94 1.26 3.80
CA ALA A 19 -3.57 2.49 3.30
C ALA A 19 -4.69 2.22 2.28
N VAL A 20 -5.81 2.94 2.43
CA VAL A 20 -6.91 2.98 1.47
C VAL A 20 -6.91 4.34 0.79
N ASN A 21 -6.81 4.36 -0.54
CA ASN A 21 -7.20 5.54 -1.31
C ASN A 21 -8.69 5.46 -1.66
N ARG A 22 -9.50 6.35 -1.08
CA ARG A 22 -10.96 6.42 -1.35
C ARG A 22 -11.34 7.41 -2.44
N ASP A 23 -10.36 8.02 -3.10
CA ASP A 23 -10.61 8.91 -4.21
C ASP A 23 -11.09 8.12 -5.43
N LEU A 24 -12.14 8.63 -6.10
CA LEU A 24 -12.80 7.97 -7.23
C LEU A 24 -12.05 8.18 -8.55
N ASP A 25 -11.27 9.26 -8.63
CA ASP A 25 -10.71 9.76 -9.87
C ASP A 25 -9.19 9.86 -9.79
N ASP A 26 -8.66 10.31 -8.66
CA ASP A 26 -7.25 10.66 -8.52
C ASP A 26 -6.43 9.63 -7.75
N ARG A 27 -5.19 9.48 -8.21
CA ARG A 27 -4.14 8.80 -7.47
C ARG A 27 -3.56 9.75 -6.42
N LEU A 28 -3.16 9.22 -5.27
CA LEU A 28 -2.59 9.99 -4.16
C LEU A 28 -1.11 9.64 -3.98
N LEU A 29 -0.30 10.64 -3.64
CA LEU A 29 1.05 10.40 -3.14
C LEU A 29 0.98 10.29 -1.61
N LEU A 30 1.31 9.12 -1.08
CA LEU A 30 1.50 8.90 0.36
C LEU A 30 2.95 9.24 0.72
N GLU A 31 3.13 10.05 1.75
CA GLU A 31 4.42 10.31 2.37
C GLU A 31 4.36 9.98 3.86
N CYS A 32 5.18 9.03 4.31
CA CYS A 32 5.28 8.63 5.71
C CYS A 32 6.68 8.94 6.24
N ASP A 33 6.75 9.74 7.30
CA ASP A 33 7.99 9.95 8.06
C ASP A 33 8.28 8.71 8.92
N ASN A 34 9.35 7.98 8.61
CA ASN A 34 9.77 6.78 9.31
C ASN A 34 11.18 6.92 9.91
N ARG A 35 11.61 8.13 10.26
CA ARG A 35 12.96 8.39 10.81
C ARG A 35 13.32 7.59 12.06
N ASN A 36 12.34 7.10 12.81
CA ASN A 36 12.56 6.23 13.97
C ASN A 36 12.89 4.76 13.60
N PHE A 37 12.83 4.40 12.31
CA PHE A 37 13.09 3.07 11.77
C PHE A 37 14.35 3.08 10.89
N GLU A 38 15.47 3.52 11.46
CA GLU A 38 16.75 3.59 10.76
C GLU A 38 17.17 2.22 10.20
N GLY A 39 17.65 2.19 8.96
CA GLY A 39 18.12 0.96 8.30
C GLY A 39 17.02 0.12 7.62
N TYR A 40 15.74 0.44 7.82
CA TYR A 40 14.64 -0.27 7.18
C TYR A 40 14.64 -0.06 5.65
N GLN A 41 14.21 -1.07 4.92
CA GLN A 41 14.10 -1.07 3.45
C GLN A 41 12.68 -1.48 3.07
N VAL A 42 12.20 -1.02 1.92
CA VAL A 42 10.93 -1.54 1.38
C VAL A 42 11.16 -2.97 0.90
N VAL A 43 10.38 -3.90 1.45
CA VAL A 43 10.33 -5.31 1.05
C VAL A 43 9.40 -5.46 -0.16
N GLU A 44 8.20 -4.89 -0.08
CA GLU A 44 7.21 -4.94 -1.15
C GLU A 44 6.13 -3.87 -0.98
N HIS A 45 5.51 -3.49 -2.09
CA HIS A 45 4.29 -2.68 -2.12
C HIS A 45 3.19 -3.46 -2.84
N ILE A 46 2.28 -4.01 -2.04
CA ILE A 46 1.13 -4.79 -2.48
C ILE A 46 -0.03 -3.83 -2.73
N VAL A 47 -0.63 -3.93 -3.91
CA VAL A 47 -1.79 -3.12 -4.32
C VAL A 47 -2.94 -4.05 -4.70
N LEU A 48 -4.13 -3.74 -4.21
CA LEU A 48 -5.38 -4.32 -4.66
C LEU A 48 -6.24 -3.21 -5.27
N GLU A 49 -6.43 -3.27 -6.58
CA GLU A 49 -7.22 -2.32 -7.36
C GLU A 49 -7.97 -3.04 -8.49
N ASN A 50 -9.07 -2.43 -8.93
CA ASN A 50 -9.81 -2.87 -10.12
C ASN A 50 -10.57 -1.69 -10.72
N ASP A 51 -10.60 -1.58 -12.05
CA ASP A 51 -11.34 -0.52 -12.75
C ASP A 51 -12.87 -0.66 -12.60
N ASP A 52 -13.39 -1.89 -12.46
CA ASP A 52 -14.81 -2.15 -12.20
C ASP A 52 -15.06 -2.40 -10.70
N LEU A 53 -15.67 -1.40 -10.04
CA LEU A 53 -16.00 -1.44 -8.61
C LEU A 53 -17.06 -2.48 -8.24
N LYS A 54 -17.76 -3.05 -9.23
CA LYS A 54 -18.73 -4.12 -9.02
C LYS A 54 -18.15 -5.49 -9.36
N GLN A 55 -16.90 -5.57 -9.79
CA GLN A 55 -16.24 -6.84 -10.10
C GLN A 55 -16.16 -7.70 -8.83
N VAL A 56 -16.50 -8.98 -9.00
CA VAL A 56 -16.39 -9.99 -7.94
C VAL A 56 -15.60 -11.19 -8.45
N ASN A 57 -14.96 -11.90 -7.51
CA ASN A 57 -14.37 -13.20 -7.79
C ASN A 57 -15.47 -14.28 -7.85
N THR A 58 -15.18 -15.37 -8.55
CA THR A 58 -16.05 -16.54 -8.68
C THR A 58 -15.27 -17.81 -8.37
N ALA A 59 -15.94 -18.96 -8.30
CA ALA A 59 -15.28 -20.25 -8.09
C ALA A 59 -14.25 -20.61 -9.17
N THR A 60 -14.33 -19.99 -10.36
CA THR A 60 -13.48 -20.30 -11.52
C THR A 60 -12.61 -19.12 -11.98
N SER A 61 -12.71 -17.95 -11.35
CA SER A 61 -11.96 -16.75 -11.76
C SER A 61 -11.69 -15.80 -10.60
N GLN A 62 -10.45 -15.28 -10.54
CA GLN A 62 -9.97 -14.34 -9.54
C GLN A 62 -9.59 -13.01 -10.21
N ALA A 63 -10.58 -12.25 -10.68
CA ALA A 63 -10.37 -10.97 -11.36
C ALA A 63 -9.98 -9.83 -10.39
N VAL A 64 -10.29 -9.96 -9.10
CA VAL A 64 -9.91 -9.03 -8.03
C VAL A 64 -8.88 -9.73 -7.16
N ALA A 65 -7.61 -9.48 -7.43
CA ALA A 65 -6.48 -10.08 -6.73
C ALA A 65 -5.37 -9.05 -6.54
N PRO A 66 -4.64 -9.11 -5.41
CA PRO A 66 -3.53 -8.19 -5.17
C PRO A 66 -2.37 -8.47 -6.13
N HIS A 67 -1.54 -7.46 -6.36
CA HIS A 67 -0.27 -7.57 -7.08
C HIS A 67 0.83 -6.75 -6.42
N ASN A 68 2.08 -7.09 -6.69
CA ASN A 68 3.26 -6.47 -6.07
C ASN A 68 3.92 -5.45 -7.00
N ASN A 69 3.12 -4.72 -7.79
CA ASN A 69 3.62 -3.73 -8.75
C ASN A 69 3.57 -2.30 -8.20
N GLY A 70 3.39 -2.14 -6.88
CA GLY A 70 3.44 -0.82 -6.25
C GLY A 70 4.86 -0.24 -6.28
N ASP A 71 4.96 1.09 -6.17
CA ASP A 71 6.19 1.86 -6.37
C ASP A 71 6.80 2.39 -5.07
N ALA A 72 6.54 1.74 -3.93
CA ALA A 72 6.98 2.29 -2.65
C ALA A 72 8.51 2.33 -2.56
N THR A 73 9.04 3.43 -2.04
CA THR A 73 10.48 3.63 -1.79
C THR A 73 10.69 4.15 -0.38
N ASN A 74 11.86 3.86 0.21
CA ASN A 74 12.29 4.46 1.47
C ASN A 74 13.60 5.19 1.26
N GLU A 75 13.56 6.53 1.30
CA GLU A 75 14.73 7.38 1.12
C GLU A 75 14.80 8.43 2.23
N ASN A 76 15.96 8.56 2.87
CA ASN A 76 16.23 9.58 3.89
C ASN A 76 15.22 9.60 5.06
N GLY A 77 14.75 8.42 5.50
CA GLY A 77 13.78 8.30 6.59
C GLY A 77 12.36 8.74 6.19
N ARG A 78 12.03 8.61 4.90
CA ARG A 78 10.70 8.84 4.38
C ARG A 78 10.31 7.74 3.40
N VAL A 79 9.18 7.10 3.69
CA VAL A 79 8.51 6.22 2.74
C VAL A 79 7.64 7.05 1.82
N THR A 80 7.76 6.83 0.51
CA THR A 80 6.86 7.40 -0.50
C THR A 80 6.21 6.30 -1.32
N ALA A 81 4.92 6.43 -1.63
CA ALA A 81 4.19 5.46 -2.43
C ALA A 81 3.05 6.14 -3.19
N THR A 82 2.87 5.79 -4.47
CA THR A 82 1.70 6.18 -5.25
C THR A 82 0.56 5.21 -4.94
N LEU A 83 -0.54 5.72 -4.40
CA LEU A 83 -1.76 4.96 -4.16
C LEU A 83 -2.72 5.20 -5.34
N PRO A 84 -2.99 4.19 -6.20
CA PRO A 84 -3.97 4.35 -7.26
C PRO A 84 -5.36 4.71 -6.71
N LYS A 85 -6.24 5.23 -7.55
CA LYS A 85 -7.64 5.52 -7.15
C LYS A 85 -8.32 4.22 -6.68
N LEU A 86 -9.18 4.33 -5.67
CA LEU A 86 -10.00 3.20 -5.17
C LEU A 86 -9.18 1.92 -4.88
N SER A 87 -8.03 2.09 -4.26
CA SER A 87 -7.08 1.00 -4.01
C SER A 87 -6.87 0.73 -2.52
N TRP A 88 -6.56 -0.52 -2.20
CA TRP A 88 -6.00 -0.95 -0.93
C TRP A 88 -4.51 -1.25 -1.11
N ASN A 89 -3.68 -0.73 -0.20
CA ASN A 89 -2.23 -0.75 -0.32
C ASN A 89 -1.62 -1.28 0.97
N VAL A 90 -0.62 -2.15 0.83
CA VAL A 90 0.20 -2.67 1.94
C VAL A 90 1.66 -2.46 1.57
N THR A 91 2.33 -1.57 2.30
CA THR A 91 3.78 -1.37 2.16
C THR A 91 4.49 -2.02 3.34
N ARG A 92 5.47 -2.88 3.05
CA ARG A 92 6.31 -3.58 4.03
C ARG A 92 7.75 -3.19 3.84
#